data_AF-A0A0C2ZB81-F1
#
_entry.id   AF-A0A0C2ZB81-F1
#
_cell.length_a   1.000
_cell.length_b   1.000
_cell.length_c   1.000
_cell.angle_alpha   90.00
_cell.angle_beta   90.00
_cell.angle_gamma   90.00
#
_symmetry.space_group_name_H-M   'P 1'
#
loop_
_entity.id
_entity.type
_entity.pdbx_description
1 polymer ?
#
loop_
_entity_poly.entity_id
_entity_poly.type
_entity_poly.pdbx_seq_one_letter_code
_entity_poly.pdbx_strand_id
1 'polypeptide(L)'
;FHYEPYTLHWNSPHKTCEIGVHSELFTSKSFLNAHNQLQSSPHEPGCDLPHHIIALMFWSNATQLMTFGDVKLWPLYMHFRNESKYARCKPSACLCNHITYFQTLPNNFKDFVFNHLKDKQPSDAFFTH
;
A
#
# COMPACT_ATOMS: atom_id res chain seq x y z
N PHE A 1 -1.01 15.74 -5.23
CA PHE A 1 -2.15 14.82 -5.07
C PHE A 1 -3.03 14.77 -6.31
N HIS A 2 -3.25 13.60 -6.90
CA HIS A 2 -4.14 13.39 -8.07
C HIS A 2 -5.50 12.86 -7.61
N TYR A 3 -6.55 13.63 -7.82
CA TYR A 3 -7.93 13.25 -7.49
C TYR A 3 -8.64 12.57 -8.66
N GLU A 4 -8.41 13.09 -9.86
CA GLU A 4 -9.02 12.61 -11.10
C GLU A 4 -8.08 11.65 -11.83
N PRO A 5 -8.58 10.50 -12.31
CA PRO A 5 -7.80 9.63 -13.16
C PRO A 5 -7.72 10.14 -14.60
N TYR A 6 -6.73 9.63 -15.32
CA TYR A 6 -6.62 9.85 -16.76
C TYR A 6 -5.93 8.66 -17.42
N THR A 7 -6.24 8.41 -18.69
CA THR A 7 -5.51 7.41 -19.47
C THR A 7 -4.30 8.05 -20.12
N LEU A 8 -3.12 7.47 -19.90
CA LEU A 8 -1.92 7.85 -20.63
C LEU A 8 -1.76 6.94 -21.84
N HIS A 9 -1.45 7.53 -22.98
CA HIS A 9 -1.24 6.78 -24.22
C HIS A 9 0.05 7.22 -24.89
N TRP A 10 0.72 6.27 -25.53
CA TRP A 10 1.94 6.49 -26.29
C TRP A 10 1.71 6.23 -27.77
N ASN A 11 1.97 7.27 -28.57
CA ASN A 11 1.91 7.23 -30.03
C ASN A 11 3.33 7.19 -30.60
N SER A 12 3.69 6.04 -31.16
CA SER A 12 4.98 5.83 -31.81
C SER A 12 4.85 6.00 -33.32
N PRO A 13 5.76 6.72 -34.00
CA PRO A 13 5.75 6.86 -35.45
C PRO A 13 5.94 5.51 -36.19
N HIS A 14 6.40 4.47 -35.50
CA HIS A 14 6.62 3.14 -36.07
C HIS A 14 5.49 2.14 -35.73
N LYS A 15 4.44 2.57 -35.03
CA LYS A 15 3.31 1.71 -34.68
C LYS A 15 2.02 2.27 -35.27
N THR A 16 1.17 1.38 -35.73
CA THR A 16 -0.13 1.70 -36.34
C THR A 16 -1.24 1.91 -35.32
N CYS A 17 -0.99 1.59 -34.04
CA CYS A 17 -1.97 1.70 -32.97
C CYS A 17 -1.35 2.38 -31.75
N GLU A 18 -2.17 3.19 -31.10
CA GLU A 18 -1.90 3.84 -29.83
C GLU A 18 -1.77 2.80 -28.70
N ILE A 19 -0.77 2.98 -27.83
CA ILE A 19 -0.51 2.05 -26.73
C ILE A 19 -0.85 2.72 -25.40
N GLY A 20 -1.80 2.12 -24.67
CA GLY A 20 -2.07 2.52 -23.29
C GLY A 20 -0.84 2.29 -22.39
N VAL A 21 -0.41 3.34 -21.71
CA VAL A 21 0.72 3.33 -20.78
C VAL A 21 0.21 3.33 -19.34
N HIS A 22 0.69 2.37 -18.55
CA HIS A 22 0.43 2.30 -17.13
C HIS A 22 1.71 2.67 -16.35
N SER A 23 1.80 3.90 -15.86
CA SER A 23 2.96 4.39 -15.09
C SER A 23 2.65 4.60 -13.61
N GLU A 24 1.45 5.09 -13.32
CA GLU A 24 1.00 5.48 -11.98
C GLU A 24 -0.35 4.83 -11.64
N LEU A 25 -0.69 4.75 -10.34
CA LEU A 25 -1.97 4.14 -9.97
C LEU A 25 -3.17 4.91 -10.55
N PHE A 26 -3.16 6.24 -10.52
CA PHE A 26 -4.24 7.06 -11.07
C PHE A 26 -4.32 7.02 -12.61
N THR A 27 -3.33 6.42 -13.28
CA THR A 27 -3.39 6.06 -14.72
C THR A 27 -3.87 4.64 -14.98
N SER A 28 -4.10 3.86 -13.92
CA SER A 28 -4.48 2.46 -14.04
C SER A 28 -5.95 2.28 -14.39
N LYS A 29 -6.24 1.23 -15.17
CA LYS A 29 -7.61 0.81 -15.45
C LYS A 29 -8.39 0.51 -14.17
N SER A 30 -7.73 -0.04 -13.15
CA SER A 30 -8.36 -0.35 -11.86
C SER A 30 -8.81 0.92 -11.13
N PHE A 31 -7.98 1.98 -11.11
CA PHE A 31 -8.35 3.25 -10.48
C PHE A 31 -9.44 3.98 -11.27
N LEU A 32 -9.35 4.00 -12.61
CA LEU A 32 -10.41 4.50 -13.49
C LEU A 32 -11.76 3.82 -13.22
N ASN A 33 -11.77 2.49 -13.16
CA ASN A 33 -12.97 1.72 -12.89
C ASN A 33 -13.54 2.02 -11.51
N ALA A 34 -12.68 2.05 -10.47
CA ALA A 34 -13.11 2.37 -9.13
C ALA A 34 -13.68 3.80 -9.05
N HIS A 35 -13.04 4.77 -9.72
CA HIS A 35 -13.49 6.15 -9.76
C HIS A 35 -14.87 6.24 -10.42
N ASN A 36 -15.08 5.60 -11.56
CA ASN A 36 -16.38 5.57 -12.23
C ASN A 36 -17.47 4.91 -11.39
N GLN A 37 -17.14 3.84 -10.66
CA GLN A 37 -18.07 3.20 -9.72
C GLN A 37 -18.47 4.15 -8.59
N LEU A 38 -17.52 4.92 -8.04
CA LEU A 38 -17.78 5.92 -7.02
C LEU A 38 -18.67 7.05 -7.55
N GLN A 39 -18.38 7.60 -8.74
CA GLN A 39 -19.20 8.65 -9.34
C GLN A 39 -20.61 8.18 -9.70
N SER A 40 -20.79 6.88 -9.97
CA SER A 40 -22.11 6.30 -10.26
C SER A 40 -22.89 5.92 -9.00
N SER A 41 -22.27 6.02 -7.82
CA SER A 41 -22.91 5.65 -6.55
C SER A 41 -23.78 6.80 -6.01
N PRO A 42 -24.83 6.49 -5.22
CA PRO A 42 -25.64 7.52 -4.59
C PRO A 42 -24.77 8.43 -3.70
N HIS A 43 -25.03 9.74 -3.78
CA HIS A 43 -24.35 10.70 -2.92
C HIS A 43 -24.80 10.55 -1.46
N GLU A 44 -23.91 10.92 -0.54
CA GLU A 44 -24.25 10.97 0.87
C GLU A 44 -25.34 12.03 1.11
N PRO A 45 -26.42 11.72 1.87
CA PRO A 45 -27.53 12.66 2.05
C PRO A 45 -27.07 14.01 2.63
N GLY A 46 -27.35 15.10 1.91
CA GLY A 46 -26.97 16.45 2.32
C GLY A 46 -25.52 16.83 2.04
N CYS A 47 -24.77 16.02 1.27
CA CYS A 47 -23.41 16.32 0.85
C CYS A 47 -23.34 16.54 -0.67
N ASP A 48 -23.02 17.78 -1.06
CA ASP A 48 -22.83 18.19 -2.46
C ASP A 48 -21.33 18.26 -2.85
N LEU A 49 -20.44 17.76 -1.99
CA LEU A 49 -18.99 17.76 -2.25
C LEU A 49 -18.62 16.66 -3.24
N PRO A 50 -17.53 16.85 -4.02
CA PRO A 50 -17.06 15.82 -4.93
C PRO A 50 -16.55 14.60 -4.17
N HIS A 51 -16.90 13.42 -4.66
CA HIS A 51 -16.34 12.16 -4.17
C HIS A 51 -15.03 11.85 -4.86
N HIS A 52 -14.01 11.53 -4.08
CA HIS A 52 -12.70 11.16 -4.60
C HIS A 52 -12.18 9.88 -3.97
N ILE A 53 -11.39 9.14 -4.74
CA ILE A 53 -10.73 7.93 -4.26
C ILE A 53 -9.39 8.31 -3.66
N ILE A 54 -9.20 7.89 -2.41
CA ILE A 54 -7.91 7.90 -1.75
C ILE A 54 -7.32 6.50 -1.83
N ALA A 55 -6.24 6.35 -2.59
CA ALA A 55 -5.52 5.10 -2.69
C ALA A 55 -4.42 5.00 -1.65
N LEU A 56 -4.50 3.97 -0.82
CA LEU A 56 -3.53 3.70 0.24
C LEU A 56 -2.56 2.60 -0.21
N MET A 57 -1.27 2.77 0.09
CA MET A 57 -0.23 1.79 -0.14
C MET A 57 0.55 1.56 1.14
N PHE A 58 0.43 0.36 1.69
CA PHE A 58 1.10 -0.06 2.92
C PHE A 58 2.39 -0.79 2.62
N TRP A 59 3.40 -0.58 3.46
CA TRP A 59 4.67 -1.30 3.41
C TRP A 59 5.16 -1.60 4.82
N SER A 60 5.76 -2.77 5.01
CA SER A 60 6.47 -3.13 6.23
C SER A 60 7.81 -3.73 5.85
N ASN A 61 8.87 -3.30 6.52
CA ASN A 61 10.20 -3.88 6.42
C ASN A 61 10.80 -4.01 7.81
N ALA A 62 11.50 -5.12 8.06
CA ALA A 62 12.24 -5.29 9.29
C ALA A 62 13.33 -4.21 9.37
N THR A 63 13.32 -3.37 10.40
CA THR A 63 14.40 -2.43 10.67
C THR A 63 15.06 -2.80 11.99
N GLN A 64 16.38 -3.00 11.95
CA GLN A 64 17.17 -3.11 13.17
C GLN A 64 17.29 -1.70 13.76
N LEU A 65 16.69 -1.49 14.93
CA LEU A 65 16.54 -0.14 15.52
C LEU A 65 17.87 0.40 16.08
N MET A 66 18.80 -0.48 16.48
CA MET A 66 20.06 -0.10 17.12
C MET A 66 21.26 -0.87 16.55
N THR A 67 22.38 -0.18 16.40
CA THR A 67 23.69 -0.76 16.02
C THR A 67 24.20 -1.74 17.08
N PHE A 68 23.70 -1.65 18.32
CA PHE A 68 24.01 -2.54 19.43
C PHE A 68 22.71 -2.98 20.12
N GLY A 69 22.40 -4.28 20.07
CA GLY A 69 21.19 -4.89 20.63
C GLY A 69 20.34 -5.62 19.58
N ASP A 70 19.69 -6.72 19.97
CA ASP A 70 18.84 -7.56 19.10
C ASP A 70 17.37 -7.09 19.08
N VAL A 71 17.13 -5.81 19.34
CA VAL A 71 15.77 -5.26 19.32
C VAL A 71 15.39 -4.94 17.87
N LYS A 72 14.57 -5.81 17.30
CA LYS A 72 13.99 -5.64 15.96
C LYS A 72 12.67 -4.88 16.08
N LEU A 73 12.49 -3.88 15.23
CA LEU A 73 11.24 -3.14 15.10
C LEU A 73 10.67 -3.35 13.70
N TRP A 74 9.35 -3.43 13.62
CA TRP A 74 8.64 -3.69 12.38
C TRP A 74 7.68 -2.54 12.10
N PRO A 75 8.18 -1.43 11.55
CA PRO A 75 7.36 -0.28 11.21
C PRO A 75 6.39 -0.60 10.06
N LEU A 76 5.14 -0.15 10.21
CA LEU A 76 4.18 -0.05 9.13
C LEU A 76 4.18 1.38 8.59
N TYR A 77 4.51 1.51 7.32
CA TYR A 77 4.44 2.77 6.59
C TYR A 77 3.25 2.80 5.66
N MET A 78 2.76 4.00 5.39
CA MET A 78 1.70 4.26 4.43
C MET A 78 2.06 5.43 3.51
N HIS A 79 1.85 5.20 2.22
CA HIS A 79 1.89 6.24 1.20
C HIS A 79 0.53 6.39 0.53
N PHE A 80 0.19 7.61 0.13
CA PHE A 80 -0.91 7.86 -0.79
C PHE A 80 -0.45 7.59 -2.21
N ARG A 81 -1.11 6.66 -2.90
CA ARG A 81 -0.84 6.36 -4.32
C ARG A 81 -1.42 7.39 -5.28
N ASN A 82 -2.19 8.34 -4.78
CA ASN A 82 -2.56 9.57 -5.49
C ASN A 82 -1.35 10.51 -5.70
N GLU A 83 -0.25 10.31 -4.96
CA GLU A 83 1.01 10.99 -5.22
C GLU A 83 1.86 10.17 -6.19
N SER A 84 2.51 10.89 -7.12
CA SER A 84 3.34 10.26 -8.15
C SER A 84 4.46 9.43 -7.53
N LYS A 85 4.87 8.37 -8.23
CA LYS A 85 6.03 7.56 -7.85
C LYS A 85 7.25 8.43 -7.64
N TYR A 86 7.48 9.40 -8.52
CA TYR A 86 8.60 10.33 -8.41
C TYR A 86 8.58 11.11 -7.09
N ALA A 87 7.44 11.69 -6.71
CA ALA A 87 7.32 12.43 -5.45
C ALA A 87 7.53 11.50 -4.24
N ARG A 88 6.94 10.30 -4.26
CA ARG A 88 7.11 9.31 -3.17
C ARG A 88 8.54 8.83 -3.01
N CYS A 89 9.31 8.78 -4.10
CA CYS A 89 10.73 8.43 -4.07
C CYS A 89 11.65 9.57 -3.63
N LYS A 90 11.13 10.79 -3.41
CA LYS A 90 11.90 11.94 -2.95
C LYS A 90 11.81 12.05 -1.42
N PRO A 91 12.90 11.80 -0.65
CA PRO A 91 12.84 11.84 0.82
C PRO A 91 12.39 13.20 1.38
N SER A 92 12.77 14.30 0.73
CA SER A 92 12.40 15.65 1.16
C SER A 92 10.94 16.02 0.89
N ALA A 93 10.17 15.16 0.20
CA ALA A 93 8.73 15.35 0.05
C ALA A 93 7.93 14.88 1.28
N CYS A 94 8.56 14.17 2.23
CA CYS A 94 7.94 13.70 3.47
C CYS A 94 6.61 12.94 3.28
N LEU A 95 6.48 12.18 2.18
CA LEU A 95 5.25 11.47 1.81
C LEU A 95 5.14 10.05 2.40
N CYS A 96 6.10 9.64 3.22
CA CYS A 96 6.11 8.37 3.92
C CYS A 96 5.55 8.57 5.33
N ASN A 97 4.32 8.10 5.57
CA ASN A 97 3.68 8.25 6.87
C ASN A 97 3.95 7.01 7.70
N HIS A 98 4.42 7.21 8.93
CA HIS A 98 4.54 6.14 9.90
C HIS A 98 3.18 5.89 10.55
N ILE A 99 2.66 4.66 10.46
CA ILE A 99 1.32 4.32 10.96
C ILE A 99 1.39 3.62 12.32
N THR A 100 2.21 2.57 12.41
CA THR A 100 2.32 1.78 13.64
C THR A 100 3.62 0.99 13.66
N TYR A 101 3.96 0.44 14.82
CA TYR A 101 5.07 -0.48 15.00
C TYR A 101 4.53 -1.84 15.45
N PHE A 102 4.86 -2.89 14.70
CA PHE A 102 4.60 -4.25 15.16
C PHE A 102 5.70 -4.69 16.13
N GLN A 103 5.26 -5.33 17.21
CA GLN A 103 6.16 -5.97 18.16
C GLN A 103 6.50 -7.36 17.63
N THR A 104 7.72 -7.82 17.93
CA THR A 104 8.08 -9.22 17.73
C THR A 104 7.19 -10.10 18.59
N LEU A 105 6.80 -11.26 18.05
CA LEU A 105 6.00 -12.21 18.80
C LEU A 105 6.76 -12.65 20.06
N PRO A 106 6.18 -12.48 21.26
CA PRO A 106 6.83 -12.90 22.50
C PRO A 106 6.96 -14.43 22.54
N ASN A 107 8.01 -14.94 23.19
CA ASN A 107 8.32 -16.37 23.20
C ASN A 107 7.15 -17.22 23.76
N ASN A 108 6.41 -16.71 24.74
CA ASN A 108 5.26 -17.39 25.33
C ASN A 108 4.12 -17.65 24.32
N PHE A 109 4.03 -16.88 23.24
CA PHE A 109 3.06 -17.12 22.18
C PHE A 109 3.40 -18.39 21.40
N LYS A 110 4.70 -18.67 21.21
CA LYS A 110 5.13 -19.92 20.59
C LYS A 110 4.68 -21.10 21.44
N ASP A 111 4.91 -21.04 22.75
CA ASP A 111 4.50 -22.07 23.69
C ASP A 111 2.97 -22.29 23.68
N PHE A 112 2.19 -21.20 23.63
CA PHE A 112 0.73 -21.28 23.48
C PHE A 112 0.33 -22.03 22.20
N VAL A 113 0.91 -21.67 21.06
CA VAL A 113 0.60 -22.30 19.76
C VAL A 113 0.97 -23.78 19.78
N PHE A 114 2.14 -24.14 20.32
CA PHE A 114 2.55 -25.55 20.47
C PHE A 114 1.58 -26.36 21.32
N ASN A 115 1.08 -25.79 22.42
CA ASN A 115 0.14 -26.49 23.31
C ASN A 115 -1.25 -26.69 22.66
N HIS A 116 -1.65 -25.84 21.72
CA HIS A 116 -2.95 -25.93 21.05
C HIS A 116 -2.92 -26.71 19.72
N LEU A 117 -1.76 -26.84 19.08
CA LEU A 117 -1.57 -27.66 17.89
C LEU A 117 -1.21 -29.09 18.29
N LYS A 118 -2.24 -29.86 18.66
CA LYS A 118 -2.16 -31.19 19.27
C LYS A 118 -1.20 -32.22 18.67
N ASP A 119 -0.71 -32.07 17.44
CA ASP A 119 0.31 -32.94 16.80
C ASP A 119 0.95 -32.34 15.52
N LYS A 120 0.71 -31.05 15.23
CA LYS A 120 1.23 -30.38 14.02
C LYS A 120 2.20 -29.30 14.41
N GLN A 121 3.48 -29.53 14.16
CA GLN A 121 4.47 -28.49 14.32
C GLN A 121 4.18 -27.36 13.32
N PRO A 122 3.93 -26.12 13.79
CA PRO A 122 3.82 -24.96 12.91
C PRO A 122 5.14 -24.81 12.14
N SER A 123 5.04 -24.57 10.85
CA SER A 123 6.22 -24.38 10.00
C SER A 123 6.99 -23.13 10.42
N ASP A 124 8.28 -23.05 10.10
CA ASP A 124 9.08 -21.84 10.37
C ASP A 124 8.42 -20.60 9.75
N ALA A 125 7.73 -20.77 8.61
CA ALA A 125 6.93 -19.75 7.93
C ALA A 125 5.81 -19.15 8.80
N PHE A 126 5.29 -19.89 9.78
CA PHE A 126 4.27 -19.40 10.71
C PHE A 126 4.85 -18.41 11.72
N PHE A 127 6.14 -18.53 12.04
CA PHE A 127 6.83 -17.69 13.02
C PHE A 127 7.70 -16.60 12.39
N THR A 128 7.92 -16.62 11.08
CA THR A 128 8.63 -15.55 10.37
C THR A 128 7.71 -14.38 10.07
N HIS A 129 7.62 -13.45 11.03
CA HIS A 129 7.34 -12.03 10.82
C HIS A 129 7.87 -11.21 11.99
#